data_AF-A0A419GZ09-F1
#
_entry.id   AF-A0A419GZ09-F1
#
_cell.length_a   1.000
_cell.length_b   1.000
_cell.length_c   1.000
_cell.angle_alpha   90.00
_cell.angle_beta   90.00
_cell.angle_gamma   90.00
#
_symmetry.space_group_name_H-M   'P 1'
#
loop_
_entity.id
_entity.type
_entity.pdbx_description
1 polymer ?
#
loop_
_entity_poly.entity_id
_entity_poly.type
_entity_poly.pdbx_seq_one_letter_code
_entity_poly.pdbx_strand_id
1 'polypeptide(L)'
;MAKYQFTPEMDKEILYTYSINTDSKPRVINLARKFKMPRWAIYQRALKLGAVTSSHQKKPWTDEEIRMVEKYARYSPQTIRKKLAKAGFQRSIASIVLKRKRMRLLSNLDGVSACLCAEFLGVDLHWVLNHINLGSLKAEVVRRDTEGKANYYIKEKDLRKFIIANPDLIDLRKVEKYYFIELVANGGVH
;
A
#
# COMPACT_ATOMS: atom_id res chain seq x y z
N MET A 1 -21.75 9.10 -21.14
CA MET A 1 -21.21 8.99 -22.52
C MET A 1 -19.73 8.60 -22.44
N ALA A 2 -19.29 7.59 -23.20
CA ALA A 2 -17.88 7.17 -23.18
C ALA A 2 -17.01 8.24 -23.85
N LYS A 3 -16.17 8.93 -23.05
CA LYS A 3 -15.28 10.03 -23.49
C LYS A 3 -14.27 9.62 -24.58
N TYR A 4 -14.04 8.32 -24.77
CA TYR A 4 -13.11 7.75 -25.74
C TYR A 4 -13.76 6.56 -26.45
N GLN A 5 -13.75 6.58 -27.79
CA GLN A 5 -14.29 5.49 -28.62
C GLN A 5 -13.15 4.58 -29.08
N PHE A 6 -13.24 3.30 -28.74
CA PHE A 6 -12.26 2.28 -29.16
C PHE A 6 -12.86 1.46 -30.30
N THR A 7 -12.10 1.29 -31.38
CA THR A 7 -12.46 0.40 -32.48
C THR A 7 -11.86 -1.00 -32.29
N PRO A 8 -12.40 -2.05 -32.97
CA PRO A 8 -11.84 -3.40 -32.91
C PRO A 8 -10.35 -3.47 -33.34
N GLU A 9 -9.91 -2.61 -34.25
CA GLU A 9 -8.51 -2.51 -34.68
C GLU A 9 -7.62 -1.97 -33.55
N MET A 10 -8.11 -0.97 -32.82
CA MET A 10 -7.40 -0.42 -31.66
C MET A 10 -7.27 -1.46 -30.55
N ASP A 11 -8.30 -2.28 -30.33
CA ASP A 11 -8.27 -3.34 -29.33
C ASP A 11 -7.22 -4.42 -29.66
N LYS A 12 -7.10 -4.81 -30.93
CA LYS A 12 -6.04 -5.73 -31.38
C LYS A 12 -4.64 -5.16 -31.14
N GLU A 13 -4.44 -3.87 -31.39
CA GLU A 13 -3.16 -3.20 -31.21
C GLU A 13 -2.79 -3.04 -29.72
N ILE A 14 -3.79 -2.82 -28.86
CA ILE A 14 -3.63 -2.84 -27.39
C ILE A 14 -3.21 -4.24 -26.93
N LEU A 15 -3.91 -5.28 -27.36
CA LEU A 15 -3.59 -6.68 -27.01
C LEU A 15 -2.16 -7.04 -27.42
N TYR A 16 -1.78 -6.70 -28.66
CA TYR A 16 -0.42 -6.94 -29.17
C TYR A 16 0.65 -6.19 -28.38
N THR A 17 0.38 -4.94 -28.00
CA THR A 17 1.32 -4.12 -27.22
C THR A 17 1.60 -4.71 -25.84
N TYR A 18 0.58 -5.29 -25.20
CA TYR A 18 0.70 -5.90 -23.87
C TYR A 18 1.14 -7.37 -23.89
N SER A 19 1.03 -8.07 -25.04
CA SER A 19 1.50 -9.46 -25.16
C SER A 19 3.03 -9.58 -25.31
N ILE A 20 3.71 -8.50 -25.69
CA ILE A 20 5.16 -8.49 -25.87
C ILE A 20 5.85 -8.36 -24.50
N ASN A 21 6.72 -9.32 -24.16
CA ASN A 21 7.48 -9.42 -22.89
C ASN A 21 8.58 -8.34 -22.70
N THR A 22 8.57 -7.27 -23.49
CA THR A 22 9.53 -6.14 -23.41
C THR A 22 8.89 -4.97 -22.67
N ASP A 23 9.69 -4.02 -22.16
CA ASP A 23 9.19 -2.84 -21.43
C ASP A 23 8.07 -2.16 -22.23
N SER A 24 6.84 -2.29 -21.72
CA SER A 24 5.62 -1.86 -22.42
C SER A 24 5.44 -0.34 -22.32
N LYS A 25 6.20 0.33 -21.45
CA LYS A 25 6.02 1.76 -21.15
C LYS A 25 6.27 2.68 -22.36
N PRO A 26 7.35 2.54 -23.16
CA PRO A 26 7.54 3.35 -24.36
C PRO A 26 6.49 3.07 -25.45
N ARG A 27 6.07 1.81 -25.58
CA ARG A 27 5.05 1.40 -26.57
C ARG A 27 3.67 1.95 -26.22
N VAL A 28 3.27 1.90 -24.95
CA VAL A 28 2.00 2.49 -24.47
C VAL A 28 2.01 4.02 -24.63
N ILE A 29 3.17 4.68 -24.51
CA ILE A 29 3.30 6.12 -24.81
C ILE A 29 3.07 6.39 -26.30
N ASN A 30 3.66 5.58 -27.18
CA ASN A 30 3.47 5.71 -28.62
C ASN A 30 2.02 5.40 -29.03
N LEU A 31 1.39 4.41 -28.40
CA LEU A 31 -0.01 4.07 -28.63
C LEU A 31 -0.95 5.22 -28.18
N ALA A 32 -0.65 5.84 -27.03
CA ALA A 32 -1.37 7.02 -26.54
C ALA A 32 -1.28 8.20 -27.51
N ARG A 33 -0.09 8.44 -28.09
CA ARG A 33 0.10 9.46 -29.14
C ARG A 33 -0.66 9.11 -30.42
N LYS A 34 -0.57 7.86 -30.88
CA LYS A 34 -1.23 7.35 -32.10
C LYS A 34 -2.76 7.47 -32.00
N PHE A 35 -3.33 7.10 -30.86
CA PHE A 35 -4.78 7.12 -30.63
C PHE A 35 -5.30 8.49 -30.18
N LYS A 36 -4.42 9.47 -29.94
CA LYS A 36 -4.76 10.77 -29.34
C LYS A 36 -5.55 10.62 -28.04
N MET A 37 -5.18 9.62 -27.23
CA MET A 37 -5.85 9.28 -25.97
C MET A 37 -4.86 9.29 -24.80
N PRO A 38 -5.32 9.64 -23.60
CA PRO A 38 -4.46 9.56 -22.43
C PRO A 38 -4.15 8.09 -22.09
N ARG A 39 -2.94 7.85 -21.58
CA ARG A 39 -2.45 6.51 -21.21
C ARG A 39 -3.39 5.74 -20.29
N TRP A 40 -4.09 6.45 -19.39
CA TRP A 40 -5.04 5.81 -18.48
C TRP A 40 -6.23 5.18 -19.23
N ALA A 41 -6.70 5.78 -20.33
CA ALA A 41 -7.84 5.25 -21.10
C ALA A 41 -7.45 3.95 -21.80
N ILE A 42 -6.23 3.89 -22.34
CA ILE A 42 -5.64 2.68 -22.92
C ILE A 42 -5.47 1.59 -21.86
N TYR A 43 -4.97 1.95 -20.67
CA TYR A 43 -4.82 1.01 -19.55
C TYR A 43 -6.17 0.42 -19.09
N GLN A 44 -7.20 1.26 -18.96
CA GLN A 44 -8.55 0.80 -18.60
C GLN A 44 -9.15 -0.11 -19.68
N ARG A 45 -8.91 0.18 -20.96
CA ARG A 45 -9.32 -0.69 -22.07
C ARG A 45 -8.57 -2.03 -22.03
N ALA A 46 -7.26 -2.00 -21.80
CA ALA A 46 -6.43 -3.19 -21.68
C ALA A 46 -6.85 -4.09 -20.50
N LEU A 47 -7.24 -3.51 -19.36
CA LEU A 47 -7.85 -4.24 -18.25
C LEU A 47 -9.16 -4.92 -18.66
N LYS A 48 -10.03 -4.21 -19.38
CA LYS A 48 -11.32 -4.75 -19.86
C LYS A 48 -11.14 -5.88 -20.88
N LEU A 49 -10.10 -5.81 -21.71
CA LEU A 49 -9.74 -6.83 -22.70
C LEU A 49 -8.97 -8.01 -22.09
N GLY A 50 -8.62 -7.97 -20.80
CA GLY A 50 -7.82 -9.01 -20.14
C GLY A 50 -6.34 -9.01 -20.52
N ALA A 51 -5.88 -8.02 -21.28
CA ALA A 51 -4.48 -7.85 -21.70
C ALA A 51 -3.56 -7.51 -20.52
N VAL A 52 -4.13 -6.91 -19.47
CA VAL A 52 -3.45 -6.57 -18.23
C VAL A 52 -4.26 -7.13 -17.09
N THR A 53 -3.60 -7.81 -16.15
CA THR A 53 -4.24 -8.16 -14.89
C THR A 53 -4.17 -6.95 -13.96
N SER A 54 -5.29 -6.61 -13.33
CA SER A 54 -5.27 -5.56 -12.31
C SER A 54 -4.36 -6.02 -11.17
N SER A 55 -3.28 -5.28 -10.91
CA SER A 55 -2.46 -5.46 -9.71
C SER A 55 -3.29 -5.39 -8.42
N HIS A 56 -4.52 -4.85 -8.47
CA HIS A 56 -5.45 -4.77 -7.35
C HIS A 56 -6.27 -6.04 -7.12
N GLN A 57 -6.19 -7.06 -7.99
CA GLN A 57 -6.64 -8.40 -7.62
C GLN A 57 -5.63 -8.98 -6.63
N LYS A 58 -5.76 -8.55 -5.36
CA LYS A 58 -5.00 -9.10 -4.24
C LYS A 58 -5.31 -10.59 -4.18
N LYS A 59 -4.36 -11.45 -4.56
CA LYS A 59 -4.48 -12.90 -4.35
C LYS A 59 -4.93 -13.13 -2.90
N PRO A 60 -5.98 -13.94 -2.64
CA PRO A 60 -6.36 -14.26 -1.26
C PRO A 60 -5.18 -14.94 -0.54
N TRP A 61 -5.05 -14.72 0.77
CA TRP A 61 -4.01 -15.39 1.57
C TRP A 61 -4.37 -16.85 1.75
N THR A 62 -3.47 -17.77 1.41
CA THR A 62 -3.66 -19.21 1.68
C THR A 62 -3.35 -19.53 3.13
N ASP A 63 -3.90 -20.63 3.65
CA ASP A 63 -3.64 -21.06 5.04
C ASP A 63 -2.14 -21.32 5.29
N GLU A 64 -1.41 -21.79 4.28
CA GLU A 64 0.04 -21.97 4.36
C GLU A 64 0.78 -20.64 4.50
N GLU A 65 0.41 -19.63 3.71
CA GLU A 65 0.98 -18.30 3.83
C GLU A 65 0.67 -17.68 5.21
N ILE A 66 -0.54 -17.91 5.72
CA ILE A 66 -0.98 -17.46 7.04
C ILE A 66 -0.12 -18.10 8.15
N ARG A 67 0.03 -19.43 8.12
CA ARG A 67 0.88 -20.18 9.08
C ARG A 67 2.33 -19.71 9.04
N MET A 68 2.87 -19.40 7.86
CA MET A 68 4.22 -18.86 7.74
C MET A 68 4.34 -17.46 8.36
N VAL A 69 3.35 -16.58 8.12
CA VAL A 69 3.33 -15.25 8.70
C VAL A 69 3.22 -15.30 10.22
N GLU A 70 2.44 -16.22 10.77
CA GLU A 70 2.33 -16.49 12.20
C GLU A 70 3.65 -17.02 12.79
N LYS A 71 4.23 -18.06 12.18
CA LYS A 71 5.51 -18.65 12.60
C LYS A 71 6.65 -17.63 12.63
N TYR A 72 6.68 -16.71 11.66
CA TYR A 72 7.72 -15.69 11.54
C TYR A 72 7.27 -14.31 12.05
N ALA A 73 6.19 -14.24 12.83
CA ALA A 73 5.56 -13.00 13.24
C ALA A 73 6.46 -12.06 14.04
N ARG A 74 7.58 -12.53 14.62
CA ARG A 74 8.54 -11.70 15.37
C ARG A 74 9.64 -11.09 14.49
N TYR A 75 9.80 -11.57 13.26
CA TYR A 75 10.84 -11.09 12.35
C TYR A 75 10.44 -9.80 11.63
N SER A 76 11.42 -9.11 11.04
CA SER A 76 11.14 -7.95 10.20
C SER A 76 10.32 -8.35 8.96
N PRO A 77 9.42 -7.48 8.46
CA PRO A 77 8.63 -7.76 7.25
C PRO A 77 9.49 -8.17 6.04
N GLN A 78 10.69 -7.62 5.90
CA GLN A 78 11.65 -7.97 4.85
C GLN A 78 12.11 -9.42 4.97
N THR A 79 12.37 -9.89 6.19
CA THR A 79 12.76 -11.29 6.45
C THR A 79 11.60 -12.23 6.21
N ILE A 80 10.39 -11.87 6.64
CA ILE A 80 9.18 -12.67 6.38
C ILE A 80 8.93 -12.79 4.87
N ARG A 81 9.11 -11.70 4.11
CA ARG A 81 9.04 -11.74 2.63
C ARG A 81 10.05 -12.71 2.05
N LYS A 82 11.32 -12.69 2.50
CA LYS A 82 12.34 -13.65 2.05
C LYS A 82 11.94 -15.11 2.35
N LYS A 83 11.34 -15.37 3.52
CA LYS A 83 10.86 -16.71 3.89
C LYS A 83 9.68 -17.15 3.04
N LEU A 84 8.69 -16.28 2.82
CA LEU A 84 7.56 -16.54 1.92
C LEU A 84 8.04 -16.81 0.48
N ALA A 85 8.97 -16.00 -0.03
CA ALA A 85 9.53 -16.19 -1.37
C ALA A 85 10.27 -17.53 -1.51
N LYS A 86 11.01 -17.97 -0.48
CA LYS A 86 11.66 -19.28 -0.46
C LYS A 86 10.65 -20.44 -0.49
N ALA A 87 9.44 -20.23 0.04
CA ALA A 87 8.34 -21.18 -0.03
C ALA A 87 7.45 -21.02 -1.29
N GLY A 88 7.85 -20.18 -2.25
CA GLY A 88 7.12 -19.97 -3.50
C GLY A 88 6.05 -18.87 -3.47
N PHE A 89 5.87 -18.18 -2.35
CA PHE A 89 4.86 -17.13 -2.20
C PHE A 89 5.44 -15.74 -2.43
N GLN A 90 4.79 -14.95 -3.31
CA GLN A 90 5.19 -13.59 -3.63
C GLN A 90 4.21 -12.58 -3.02
N ARG A 91 4.62 -11.97 -1.90
CA ARG A 91 3.84 -10.95 -1.17
C ARG A 91 4.63 -9.66 -1.01
N SER A 92 3.96 -8.53 -1.14
CA SER A 92 4.56 -7.23 -0.84
C SER A 92 4.79 -7.07 0.66
N ILE A 93 5.76 -6.23 1.03
CA ILE A 93 6.06 -5.93 2.44
C ILE A 93 4.82 -5.36 3.14
N ALA A 94 4.13 -4.42 2.49
CA ALA A 94 2.88 -3.84 3.01
C ALA A 94 1.79 -4.90 3.23
N SER A 95 1.63 -5.86 2.31
CA SER A 95 0.68 -6.97 2.47
C SER A 95 1.00 -7.82 3.70
N ILE A 96 2.27 -8.09 3.96
CA ILE A 96 2.72 -8.88 5.13
C ILE A 96 2.48 -8.11 6.43
N VAL A 97 2.84 -6.82 6.47
CA VAL A 97 2.59 -5.95 7.64
C VAL A 97 1.11 -5.91 7.96
N LEU A 98 0.27 -5.67 6.94
CA LEU A 98 -1.18 -5.62 7.08
C LEU A 98 -1.75 -6.95 7.57
N LYS A 99 -1.27 -8.08 7.02
CA LYS A 99 -1.73 -9.41 7.45
C LYS A 99 -1.33 -9.69 8.90
N ARG A 100 -0.09 -9.38 9.30
CA ARG A 100 0.37 -9.52 10.69
C ARG A 100 -0.47 -8.71 11.66
N LYS A 101 -0.82 -7.49 11.27
CA LYS A 101 -1.64 -6.58 12.06
C LYS A 101 -3.06 -7.10 12.26
N ARG A 102 -3.73 -7.51 11.17
CA ARG A 102 -5.08 -8.11 11.21
C ARG A 102 -5.13 -9.38 12.04
N MET A 103 -4.05 -10.17 12.00
CA MET A 103 -3.93 -11.37 12.83
C MET A 103 -3.53 -11.07 14.28
N ARG A 104 -3.30 -9.80 14.65
CA ARG A 104 -2.87 -9.37 15.99
C ARG A 104 -1.63 -10.12 16.51
N LEU A 105 -0.77 -10.60 15.62
CA LEU A 105 0.39 -11.46 15.97
C LEU A 105 1.49 -10.72 16.76
N LEU A 106 1.34 -9.41 16.93
CA LEU A 106 2.24 -8.51 17.67
C LEU A 106 1.47 -7.59 18.63
N SER A 107 0.25 -7.95 19.06
CA SER A 107 -0.64 -7.12 19.89
C SER A 107 -0.10 -6.67 21.25
N ASN A 108 1.16 -6.96 21.57
CA ASN A 108 1.88 -6.38 22.71
C ASN A 108 2.60 -5.06 22.34
N LEU A 109 2.46 -4.56 21.12
CA LEU A 109 3.01 -3.29 20.64
C LEU A 109 1.88 -2.34 20.21
N ASP A 110 1.39 -1.52 21.15
CA ASP A 110 0.30 -0.54 20.93
C ASP A 110 0.76 0.69 20.14
N GLY A 111 1.18 0.53 18.88
CA GLY A 111 1.66 1.64 18.07
C GLY A 111 2.35 1.27 16.77
N VAL A 112 2.78 2.31 16.05
CA VAL A 112 3.35 2.24 14.71
C VAL A 112 4.59 3.11 14.61
N SER A 113 5.53 2.76 13.73
CA SER A 113 6.65 3.66 13.42
C SER A 113 6.18 4.84 12.56
N ALA A 114 6.97 5.92 12.50
CA ALA A 114 6.67 7.07 11.64
C ALA A 114 6.53 6.70 10.16
N CYS A 115 7.40 5.82 9.62
CA CYS A 115 7.27 5.34 8.24
C CYS A 115 5.95 4.61 8.02
N LEU A 116 5.58 3.73 8.95
CA LEU A 116 4.36 2.96 8.81
C LEU A 116 3.11 3.84 8.97
N CYS A 117 3.18 4.85 9.84
CA CYS A 117 2.16 5.90 9.95
C CYS A 117 1.97 6.64 8.62
N ALA A 118 3.07 7.01 7.95
CA ALA A 118 3.02 7.69 6.65
C ALA A 118 2.33 6.83 5.58
N GLU A 119 2.70 5.54 5.50
CA GLU A 119 2.04 4.58 4.62
C GLU A 119 0.54 4.44 4.93
N PHE A 120 0.16 4.39 6.21
CA PHE A 120 -1.24 4.25 6.62
C PHE A 120 -2.09 5.48 6.32
N LEU A 121 -1.54 6.68 6.48
CA LEU A 121 -2.22 7.93 6.17
C LEU A 121 -2.17 8.25 4.66
N GLY A 122 -1.34 7.54 3.89
CA GLY A 122 -1.13 7.83 2.47
C GLY A 122 -0.42 9.16 2.23
N VAL A 123 0.50 9.51 3.13
CA VAL A 123 1.27 10.77 3.15
C VAL A 123 2.77 10.50 3.08
N ASP A 124 3.56 11.54 2.88
CA ASP A 124 5.02 11.44 2.90
C ASP A 124 5.58 11.29 4.33
N LEU A 125 6.72 10.63 4.50
CA LEU A 125 7.38 10.48 5.80
C LEU A 125 7.74 11.85 6.42
N HIS A 126 8.26 12.79 5.63
CA HIS A 126 8.61 14.12 6.13
C HIS A 126 7.38 14.88 6.62
N TRP A 127 6.21 14.63 6.04
CA TRP A 127 4.96 15.19 6.55
C TRP A 127 4.67 14.71 7.98
N VAL A 128 4.80 13.40 8.23
CA VAL A 128 4.62 12.83 9.58
C VAL A 128 5.67 13.38 10.56
N LEU A 129 6.94 13.41 10.14
CA LEU A 129 8.03 13.95 10.96
C LEU A 129 7.83 15.43 11.28
N ASN A 130 7.35 16.23 10.34
CA ASN A 130 7.03 17.63 10.57
C ASN A 130 5.96 17.78 11.67
N HIS A 131 4.88 16.99 11.62
CA HIS A 131 3.85 17.02 12.65
C HIS A 131 4.33 16.54 14.03
N ILE A 132 5.27 15.59 14.07
CA ILE A 132 5.93 15.18 15.31
C ILE A 132 6.80 16.32 15.86
N ASN A 133 7.61 16.94 15.01
CA ASN A 133 8.52 18.01 15.40
C ASN A 133 7.78 19.27 15.86
N LEU A 134 6.64 19.58 15.25
CA LEU A 134 5.73 20.66 15.66
C LEU A 134 4.94 20.32 16.95
N GLY A 135 5.06 19.10 17.48
CA GLY A 135 4.35 18.64 18.67
C GLY A 135 2.87 18.32 18.45
N SER A 136 2.35 18.52 17.24
CA SER A 136 0.95 18.20 16.89
C SER A 136 0.64 16.70 16.88
N LEU A 137 1.62 15.86 16.56
CA LEU A 137 1.53 14.40 16.64
C LEU A 137 2.48 13.87 17.71
N LYS A 138 1.93 13.33 18.80
CA LYS A 138 2.75 12.79 19.89
C LYS A 138 3.43 11.48 19.48
N ALA A 139 4.74 11.41 19.70
CA ALA A 139 5.54 10.22 19.44
C ALA A 139 6.69 10.09 20.45
N GLU A 140 7.18 8.86 20.62
CA GLU A 140 8.30 8.52 21.49
C GLU A 140 9.53 8.16 20.65
N VAL A 141 10.70 8.65 21.04
CA VAL A 141 11.96 8.27 20.39
C VAL A 141 12.37 6.90 20.93
N VAL A 142 12.36 5.88 20.08
CA VAL A 142 12.70 4.50 20.50
C VAL A 142 14.18 4.20 20.29
N ARG A 143 14.76 4.74 19.23
CA ARG A 143 16.18 4.57 18.91
C ARG A 143 16.67 5.73 18.07
N ARG A 144 17.97 6.00 18.10
CA ARG A 144 18.64 6.83 17.09
C ARG A 144 19.44 5.92 16.18
N ASP A 145 19.49 6.24 14.89
CA ASP A 145 20.38 5.53 13.97
C ASP A 145 21.83 5.97 14.14
N THR A 146 22.73 5.39 13.36
CA THR A 146 24.17 5.70 13.35
C THR A 146 24.46 7.14 12.93
N GLU A 147 23.54 7.80 12.23
CA GLU A 147 23.61 9.21 11.84
C GLU A 147 22.96 10.14 12.89
N GLY A 148 22.49 9.59 14.01
CA GLY A 148 21.84 10.33 15.09
C GLY A 148 20.36 10.66 14.84
N LYS A 149 19.75 10.22 13.73
CA LYS A 149 18.35 10.49 13.41
C LYS A 149 17.42 9.65 14.30
N ALA A 150 16.45 10.32 14.89
CA ALA A 150 15.47 9.70 15.77
C ALA A 150 14.48 8.83 14.98
N ASN A 151 14.31 7.59 15.44
CA ASN A 151 13.21 6.73 15.03
C ASN A 151 12.07 6.91 16.01
N TYR A 152 10.92 7.35 15.49
CA TYR A 152 9.73 7.62 16.28
C TYR A 152 8.78 6.44 16.29
N TYR A 153 8.16 6.24 17.45
CA TYR A 153 7.06 5.33 17.67
C TYR A 153 5.83 6.11 18.14
N ILE A 154 4.74 5.94 17.41
CA ILE A 154 3.49 6.65 17.62
C ILE A 154 2.51 5.66 18.19
N LYS A 155 2.03 5.90 19.40
CA LYS A 155 1.01 5.05 20.03
C LYS A 155 -0.31 5.20 19.28
N GLU A 156 -1.07 4.12 19.15
CA GLU A 156 -2.34 4.17 18.40
C GLU A 156 -3.33 5.17 18.99
N LYS A 157 -3.35 5.31 20.34
CA LYS A 157 -4.17 6.32 21.03
C LYS A 157 -3.83 7.75 20.60
N ASP A 158 -2.56 8.03 20.37
CA ASP A 158 -2.07 9.38 20.05
C ASP A 158 -2.27 9.67 18.57
N LEU A 159 -2.06 8.67 17.70
CA LEU A 159 -2.43 8.75 16.29
C LEU A 159 -3.93 8.99 16.12
N ARG A 160 -4.78 8.24 16.84
CA ARG A 160 -6.23 8.44 16.81
C ARG A 160 -6.62 9.85 17.21
N LYS A 161 -6.09 10.36 18.32
CA LYS A 161 -6.34 11.73 18.78
C LYS A 161 -5.98 12.75 17.69
N PHE A 162 -4.82 12.59 17.06
CA PHE A 162 -4.38 13.46 15.99
C PHE A 162 -5.33 13.46 14.79
N ILE A 163 -5.77 12.27 14.34
CA ILE A 163 -6.71 12.12 13.21
C ILE A 163 -8.05 12.77 13.52
N ILE A 164 -8.62 12.52 14.71
CA ILE A 164 -9.92 13.06 15.12
C ILE A 164 -9.86 14.59 15.22
N ALA A 165 -8.74 15.14 15.71
CA ALA A 165 -8.56 16.57 15.84
C ALA A 165 -8.28 17.28 14.51
N ASN A 166 -7.79 16.57 13.49
CA ASN A 166 -7.34 17.15 12.22
C ASN A 166 -7.85 16.35 10.99
N PRO A 167 -9.17 16.15 10.83
CA PRO A 167 -9.72 15.34 9.74
C PRO A 167 -9.37 15.92 8.36
N ASP A 168 -9.33 17.25 8.22
CA ASP A 168 -9.09 17.93 6.94
C ASP A 168 -7.64 17.78 6.43
N LEU A 169 -6.71 17.46 7.32
CA LEU A 169 -5.31 17.24 6.96
C LEU A 169 -5.08 15.87 6.29
N ILE A 170 -6.08 14.99 6.34
CA ILE A 170 -5.96 13.59 5.94
C ILE A 170 -6.89 13.29 4.77
N ASP A 171 -6.30 12.88 3.65
CA ASP A 171 -7.08 12.39 2.51
C ASP A 171 -7.58 10.97 2.76
N LEU A 172 -8.83 10.84 3.24
CA LEU A 172 -9.48 9.55 3.51
C LEU A 172 -9.57 8.61 2.29
N ARG A 173 -9.31 9.09 1.07
CA ARG A 173 -9.23 8.23 -0.12
C ARG A 173 -7.90 7.50 -0.22
N LYS A 174 -6.85 8.04 0.41
CA LYS A 174 -5.48 7.51 0.39
C LYS A 174 -5.14 6.66 1.60
N VAL A 175 -5.88 6.82 2.70
CA VAL A 175 -5.65 6.04 3.92
C VAL A 175 -5.89 4.54 3.69
N GLU A 176 -5.21 3.71 4.48
CA GLU A 176 -5.56 2.30 4.57
C GLU A 176 -6.90 2.18 5.31
N LYS A 177 -7.96 1.91 4.54
CA LYS A 177 -9.35 2.01 5.00
C LYS A 177 -9.66 1.13 6.20
N TYR A 178 -9.12 -0.09 6.25
CA TYR A 178 -9.45 -1.04 7.31
C TYR A 178 -8.75 -0.66 8.62
N TYR A 179 -7.48 -0.28 8.54
CA TYR A 179 -6.76 0.20 9.71
C TYR A 179 -7.33 1.51 10.22
N PHE A 180 -7.73 2.44 9.34
CA PHE A 180 -8.41 3.65 9.75
C PHE A 180 -9.69 3.35 10.53
N ILE A 181 -10.52 2.41 10.03
CA ILE A 181 -11.74 1.98 10.72
C ILE A 181 -11.40 1.35 12.09
N GLU A 182 -10.47 0.41 12.16
CA GLU A 182 -10.05 -0.23 13.43
C GLU A 182 -9.53 0.80 14.45
N LEU A 183 -8.71 1.73 13.96
CA LEU A 183 -8.10 2.78 14.77
C LEU A 183 -9.17 3.71 15.34
N VAL A 184 -10.14 4.16 14.54
CA VAL A 184 -11.21 5.06 14.98
C VAL A 184 -12.26 4.33 15.83
N ALA A 185 -12.62 3.10 15.48
CA ALA A 185 -13.60 2.28 16.19
C ALA A 185 -13.08 1.66 17.51
N ASN A 186 -11.89 2.04 17.96
CA ASN A 186 -11.26 1.54 19.19
C ASN A 186 -11.16 0.00 19.25
N GLY A 187 -10.87 -0.66 18.12
CA GLY A 187 -10.80 -2.12 18.03
C GLY A 187 -12.15 -2.85 17.99
N GLY A 188 -13.27 -2.12 17.87
CA GLY A 188 -14.64 -2.66 17.92
C GLY A 188 -15.20 -3.26 16.62
N VAL A 189 -14.40 -3.44 15.58
CA VAL A 189 -14.86 -4.16 14.37
C VAL A 189 -14.35 -5.59 14.45
N HIS A 190 -15.14 -6.43 15.11
CA HIS A 190 -15.03 -7.88 15.14
C HIS A 190 -16.17 -8.49 14.34
#